data_AF-A0A1G5SEP6-F1
#
_entry.id   AF-A0A1G5SEP6-F1
#
_cell.length_a   1.000
_cell.length_b   1.000
_cell.length_c   1.000
_cell.angle_alpha   90.00
_cell.angle_beta   90.00
_cell.angle_gamma   90.00
#
_symmetry.space_group_name_H-M   'P 1'
#
loop_
_entity.id
_entity.type
_entity.pdbx_description
1 polymer ?
#
loop_
_entity_poly.entity_id
_entity_poly.type
_entity_poly.pdbx_seq_one_letter_code
_entity_poly.pdbx_strand_id
1 'polypeptide(L)'
;MQKKLWIYDGPSQYVNLKLPSISSALSGGYILFFFLHDGSVWLYSSCHPGKCVSGWSQTARRYGLQGIGNVMISRPFLFYTLVRKRITENIVEYKQENSSAYNIERKILIPKAEEVFMMAEPLPDNHG
;
A
#
# COMPACT_ATOMS: atom_id res chain seq x y z
N MET A 1 8.42 5.71 -22.09
CA MET A 1 8.23 4.38 -21.47
C MET A 1 7.45 4.58 -20.18
N GLN A 2 6.19 4.13 -20.09
CA GLN A 2 5.39 4.29 -18.86
C GLN A 2 6.03 3.46 -17.74
N LYS A 3 6.46 4.12 -16.65
CA LYS A 3 6.97 3.42 -15.47
C LYS A 3 5.84 2.57 -14.88
N LYS A 4 6.15 1.32 -14.55
CA LYS A 4 5.20 0.39 -13.90
C LYS A 4 4.73 1.00 -12.57
N LEU A 5 3.41 1.13 -12.38
CA LEU A 5 2.81 1.72 -11.17
C LEU A 5 2.94 0.81 -9.95
N TRP A 6 3.02 -0.51 -10.17
CA TRP A 6 3.14 -1.53 -9.13
C TRP A 6 4.49 -2.24 -9.23
N ILE A 7 5.28 -2.16 -8.17
CA ILE A 7 6.62 -2.79 -8.11
C ILE A 7 6.60 -4.14 -7.38
N TYR A 8 5.53 -4.43 -6.64
CA TYR A 8 5.34 -5.69 -5.95
C TYR A 8 3.88 -6.11 -5.94
N ASP A 9 3.65 -7.39 -6.21
CA ASP A 9 2.39 -8.09 -6.01
C ASP A 9 2.72 -9.53 -5.61
N GLY A 10 2.43 -9.89 -4.36
CA GLY A 10 2.73 -11.23 -3.88
C GLY A 10 2.68 -11.40 -2.35
N PRO A 11 3.22 -12.53 -1.86
CA PRO A 11 3.19 -12.87 -0.43
C PRO A 11 3.87 -11.84 0.47
N SER A 12 3.33 -11.59 1.66
CA SER A 12 3.88 -10.59 2.60
C SER A 12 5.35 -10.84 3.00
N GLN A 13 5.76 -12.11 3.11
CA GLN A 13 7.08 -12.54 3.57
C GLN A 13 8.26 -12.06 2.70
N TYR A 14 8.04 -11.75 1.42
CA TYR A 14 9.13 -11.33 0.52
C TYR A 14 9.27 -9.82 0.40
N VAL A 15 8.38 -9.03 1.02
CA VAL A 15 8.40 -7.56 0.90
C VAL A 15 9.72 -6.98 1.40
N ASN A 16 10.18 -7.43 2.58
CA ASN A 16 11.41 -6.91 3.19
C ASN A 16 12.68 -7.30 2.42
N LEU A 17 12.62 -8.36 1.61
CA LEU A 17 13.73 -8.82 0.78
C LEU A 17 13.78 -8.10 -0.57
N LYS A 18 12.62 -7.71 -1.11
CA LYS A 18 12.50 -7.17 -2.47
C LYS A 18 12.45 -5.66 -2.54
N LEU A 19 11.99 -4.98 -1.48
CA LEU A 19 11.76 -3.54 -1.53
C LEU A 19 12.62 -2.80 -0.51
N PRO A 20 13.50 -1.87 -0.97
CA PRO A 20 14.30 -1.07 -0.08
C PRO A 20 13.43 -0.05 0.68
N SER A 21 13.89 0.32 1.87
CA SER A 21 13.36 1.51 2.53
C SER A 21 13.77 2.78 1.80
N ILE A 22 12.91 3.79 1.82
CA ILE A 22 13.23 5.12 1.31
C ILE A 22 13.68 5.98 2.49
N SER A 23 14.75 6.73 2.28
CA SER A 23 15.21 7.71 3.27
C SER A 23 14.10 8.72 3.56
N SER A 24 13.79 8.94 4.82
CA SER A 24 12.79 9.92 5.25
C SER A 24 13.09 11.34 4.78
N ALA A 25 14.36 11.65 4.48
CA ALA A 25 14.78 12.95 3.95
C ALA A 25 14.21 13.23 2.53
N LEU A 26 13.89 12.19 1.77
CA LEU A 26 13.39 12.32 0.40
C LEU A 26 11.88 12.59 0.33
N SER A 27 11.18 12.64 1.48
CA SER A 27 9.71 12.75 1.57
C SER A 27 8.93 11.73 0.72
N GLY A 28 9.61 10.65 0.32
CA GLY A 28 9.08 9.61 -0.55
C GLY A 28 8.57 8.42 0.24
N GLY A 29 7.61 7.70 -0.33
CA GLY A 29 7.13 6.47 0.25
C GLY A 29 6.24 5.68 -0.70
N TYR A 30 5.87 4.50 -0.23
CA TYR A 30 5.07 3.54 -0.97
C TYR A 30 3.63 3.56 -0.50
N ILE A 31 2.71 3.19 -1.39
CA ILE A 31 1.35 2.82 -1.07
C ILE A 31 1.29 1.29 -0.99
N LEU A 32 0.68 0.77 0.06
CA LEU A 32 0.56 -0.66 0.30
C LEU A 32 -0.90 -1.04 0.46
N PHE A 33 -1.32 -2.07 -0.27
CA PHE A 33 -2.59 -2.76 -0.07
C PHE A 33 -2.32 -4.11 0.56
N PHE A 34 -2.92 -4.34 1.74
CA PHE A 34 -2.92 -5.63 2.41
C PHE A 34 -4.25 -6.30 2.15
N PHE A 35 -4.24 -7.33 1.31
CA PHE A 35 -5.38 -8.20 1.09
C PHE A 35 -5.38 -9.26 2.17
N LEU A 36 -6.34 -9.18 3.08
CA LEU A 36 -6.44 -10.06 4.24
C LEU A 36 -7.14 -11.37 3.87
N HIS A 37 -7.00 -12.40 4.71
CA HIS A 37 -7.59 -13.71 4.46
C HIS A 37 -9.13 -13.74 4.45
N ASP A 38 -9.78 -12.75 5.08
CA ASP A 38 -11.24 -12.58 5.05
C ASP A 38 -11.75 -11.84 3.80
N GLY A 39 -10.85 -11.49 2.86
CA GLY A 39 -11.17 -10.74 1.66
C GLY A 39 -11.22 -9.21 1.86
N SER A 40 -11.08 -8.72 3.08
CA SER A 40 -10.99 -7.29 3.33
C SER A 40 -9.63 -6.72 2.94
N VAL A 41 -9.59 -5.41 2.70
CA VAL A 41 -8.36 -4.71 2.31
C VAL A 41 -8.02 -3.64 3.32
N TRP A 42 -6.76 -3.58 3.73
CA TRP A 42 -6.21 -2.45 4.48
C TRP A 42 -5.25 -1.64 3.61
N LEU A 43 -5.38 -0.30 3.71
CA LEU A 43 -4.60 0.65 2.92
C LEU A 43 -3.61 1.40 3.82
N TYR A 44 -2.33 1.25 3.50
CA TYR A 44 -1.21 1.85 4.20
C TYR A 44 -0.33 2.71 3.29
N SER A 45 0.46 3.57 3.94
CA SER A 45 1.49 4.38 3.29
C SER A 45 2.74 4.34 4.18
N SER A 46 3.90 4.00 3.63
CA SER A 46 5.14 3.94 4.42
C SER A 46 6.40 4.16 3.57
N CYS A 47 7.41 4.79 4.15
CA CYS A 47 8.79 4.78 3.61
C CYS A 47 9.55 3.47 3.93
N HIS A 48 9.03 2.62 4.84
CA HIS A 48 9.63 1.35 5.24
C HIS A 48 8.63 0.19 5.02
N PRO A 49 8.44 -0.28 3.76
CA PRO A 49 7.37 -1.22 3.43
C PRO A 49 7.52 -2.55 4.18
N GLY A 50 8.75 -3.07 4.31
CA GLY A 50 9.03 -4.29 5.08
C GLY A 50 8.66 -4.18 6.56
N LYS A 51 9.03 -3.06 7.21
CA LYS A 51 8.65 -2.82 8.62
C LYS A 51 7.14 -2.68 8.79
N CYS A 52 6.47 -2.02 7.84
CA CYS A 52 5.01 -1.86 7.85
C CYS A 52 4.29 -3.21 7.79
N VAL A 53 4.70 -4.09 6.86
CA VAL A 53 4.13 -5.44 6.70
C VAL A 53 4.38 -6.32 7.92
N SER A 54 5.61 -6.34 8.43
CA SER A 54 5.95 -7.11 9.63
C SER A 54 5.22 -6.60 10.87
N GLY A 55 5.11 -5.28 11.04
CA GLY A 55 4.40 -4.66 12.14
C GLY A 55 2.90 -4.98 12.14
N TRP A 56 2.27 -4.97 10.97
CA TRP A 56 0.89 -5.44 10.83
C TRP A 56 0.75 -6.92 11.19
N SER A 57 1.63 -7.78 10.68
CA SER A 57 1.57 -9.23 10.96
C SER A 57 1.67 -9.53 12.46
N GLN A 58 2.54 -8.80 13.18
CA GLN A 58 2.65 -8.89 14.63
C GLN A 58 1.37 -8.39 15.34
N THR A 59 0.82 -7.26 14.89
CA THR A 59 -0.43 -6.68 15.41
C THR A 59 -1.60 -7.66 15.22
N ALA A 60 -1.74 -8.21 14.02
CA ALA A 60 -2.80 -9.15 13.70
C ALA A 60 -2.75 -10.38 14.60
N ARG A 61 -1.55 -10.96 14.80
CA ARG A 61 -1.35 -12.07 15.74
C ARG A 61 -1.70 -11.69 17.18
N ARG A 62 -1.29 -10.50 17.63
CA ARG A 62 -1.50 -10.05 19.02
C ARG A 62 -2.98 -9.83 19.35
N TYR A 63 -3.75 -9.31 18.40
CA TYR A 63 -5.14 -8.93 18.62
C TYR A 63 -6.14 -9.89 17.94
N GLY A 64 -5.68 -11.03 17.42
CA GLY A 64 -6.55 -11.99 16.74
C GLY A 64 -7.19 -11.45 15.45
N LEU A 65 -6.55 -10.48 14.78
CA LEU A 65 -7.03 -9.94 13.50
C LEU A 65 -6.59 -10.85 12.35
N GLN A 66 -7.19 -10.60 11.19
CA GLN A 66 -6.90 -11.36 9.98
C GLN A 66 -5.48 -11.11 9.47
N GLY A 67 -4.78 -12.21 9.16
CA GLY A 67 -3.46 -12.18 8.54
C GLY A 67 -3.51 -11.68 7.10
N ILE A 68 -2.35 -11.27 6.59
CA ILE A 68 -2.21 -10.86 5.19
C ILE A 68 -2.09 -12.10 4.30
N GLY A 69 -3.02 -12.26 3.36
CA GLY A 69 -2.91 -13.25 2.29
C GLY A 69 -2.01 -12.76 1.14
N ASN A 70 -2.14 -11.50 0.74
CA ASN A 70 -1.34 -10.91 -0.34
C ASN A 70 -1.05 -9.43 -0.08
N VAL A 71 0.10 -8.94 -0.57
CA VAL A 71 0.47 -7.52 -0.53
C VAL A 71 0.69 -7.01 -1.94
N MET A 72 0.15 -5.84 -2.24
CA MET A 72 0.45 -5.09 -3.45
C MET A 72 1.08 -3.74 -3.08
N ILE A 73 2.19 -3.39 -3.71
CA ILE A 73 2.97 -2.19 -3.36
C ILE A 73 3.26 -1.40 -4.61
N SER A 74 2.91 -0.12 -4.55
CA SER A 74 3.15 0.81 -5.64
C SER A 74 4.63 1.11 -5.81
N ARG A 75 5.00 1.69 -6.95
CA ARG A 75 6.23 2.50 -7.04
C ARG A 75 6.20 3.61 -5.97
N PRO A 76 7.35 4.19 -5.60
CA PRO A 76 7.35 5.27 -4.64
C PRO A 76 6.86 6.59 -5.23
N PHE A 77 6.18 7.36 -4.40
CA PHE A 77 5.66 8.69 -4.71
C PHE A 77 6.20 9.72 -3.73
N LEU A 78 6.36 10.96 -4.20
CA LEU A 78 6.43 12.11 -3.32
C LEU A 78 5.06 12.33 -2.66
N PHE A 79 5.06 12.87 -1.44
CA PHE A 79 3.82 13.14 -0.69
C PHE A 79 2.89 11.93 -0.58
N TYR A 80 3.47 10.73 -0.48
CA TYR A 80 2.77 9.44 -0.48
C TYR A 80 1.63 9.34 0.56
N THR A 81 1.67 10.11 1.65
CA THR A 81 0.56 10.21 2.61
C THR A 81 -0.68 10.91 2.04
N LEU A 82 -0.49 11.95 1.21
CA LEU A 82 -1.57 12.62 0.47
C LEU A 82 -2.12 11.72 -0.64
N VAL A 83 -1.24 10.99 -1.34
CA VAL A 83 -1.65 9.98 -2.33
C VAL A 83 -2.56 8.94 -1.68
N ARG A 84 -2.17 8.39 -0.52
CA ARG A 84 -3.02 7.48 0.24
C ARG A 84 -4.36 8.10 0.61
N LYS A 85 -4.35 9.34 1.11
CA LYS A 85 -5.57 10.05 1.51
C LYS A 85 -6.55 10.18 0.34
N ARG A 86 -6.07 10.56 -0.86
CA ARG A 86 -6.89 10.65 -2.07
C ARG A 86 -7.47 9.29 -2.48
N ILE A 87 -6.68 8.21 -2.39
CA ILE A 87 -7.21 6.87 -2.64
C ILE A 87 -8.33 6.55 -1.66
N THR A 88 -8.12 6.79 -0.36
CA THR A 88 -9.13 6.59 0.68
C THR A 88 -10.42 7.37 0.41
N GLU A 89 -10.31 8.61 -0.05
CA GLU A 89 -11.48 9.42 -0.45
C GLU A 89 -12.24 8.79 -1.63
N ASN A 90 -11.53 8.24 -2.62
CA ASN A 90 -12.12 7.60 -3.80
C ASN A 90 -12.77 6.22 -3.54
N ILE A 91 -12.52 5.61 -2.38
CA ILE A 91 -13.04 4.29 -2.00
C ILE A 91 -13.82 4.31 -0.68
N VAL A 92 -14.19 5.49 -0.19
CA VAL A 92 -14.81 5.67 1.13
C VAL A 92 -16.13 4.90 1.25
N GLU A 93 -16.85 4.73 0.14
CA GLU A 93 -18.10 3.99 0.05
C GLU A 93 -17.94 2.49 0.34
N TYR A 94 -16.72 1.95 0.25
CA TYR A 94 -16.41 0.55 0.53
C TYR A 94 -15.89 0.32 1.96
N LYS A 95 -15.79 1.37 2.78
CA LYS A 95 -15.25 1.27 4.13
C LYS A 95 -16.19 0.46 5.03
N GLN A 96 -15.63 -0.49 5.77
CA GLN A 96 -16.39 -1.26 6.76
C GLN A 96 -16.79 -0.39 7.96
N GLU A 97 -17.99 -0.62 8.49
CA GLU A 97 -18.46 0.03 9.71
C GLU A 97 -17.50 -0.28 10.88
N ASN A 98 -17.16 0.75 11.66
CA ASN A 98 -16.28 0.66 12.84
C ASN A 98 -14.88 0.08 12.58
N SER A 99 -14.42 0.04 11.33
CA SER A 99 -13.12 -0.50 10.95
C SER A 99 -12.36 0.45 9.99
N SER A 100 -11.05 0.25 9.89
CA SER A 100 -10.21 0.91 8.88
C SER A 100 -10.04 0.06 7.61
N ALA A 101 -10.68 -1.11 7.57
CA ALA A 101 -10.71 -2.01 6.43
C ALA A 101 -11.75 -1.57 5.39
N TYR A 102 -11.54 -2.03 4.16
CA TYR A 102 -12.45 -1.84 3.03
C TYR A 102 -12.92 -3.20 2.52
N ASN A 103 -14.20 -3.31 2.19
CA ASN A 103 -14.75 -4.44 1.46
C ASN A 103 -14.86 -4.07 -0.02
N ILE A 104 -13.75 -4.21 -0.74
CA ILE A 104 -13.62 -3.81 -2.14
C ILE A 104 -12.86 -4.87 -2.92
N GLU A 105 -13.42 -5.29 -4.05
CA GLU A 105 -12.74 -6.23 -4.94
C GLU A 105 -11.53 -5.58 -5.61
N ARG A 106 -10.48 -6.38 -5.81
CA ARG A 106 -9.23 -5.96 -6.46
C ARG A 106 -9.45 -5.32 -7.83
N LYS A 107 -10.42 -5.84 -8.61
CA LYS A 107 -10.78 -5.34 -9.94
C LYS A 107 -11.33 -3.91 -9.94
N ILE A 108 -11.84 -3.45 -8.80
CA ILE A 108 -12.36 -2.09 -8.60
C ILE A 108 -11.28 -1.22 -7.93
N LEU A 109 -10.61 -1.76 -6.91
CA LEU A 109 -9.61 -1.04 -6.14
C LEU A 109 -8.42 -0.59 -6.99
N ILE A 110 -7.88 -1.48 -7.84
CA ILE A 110 -6.67 -1.19 -8.61
C ILE A 110 -6.90 -0.01 -9.55
N PRO A 111 -7.92 0.00 -10.44
CA PRO A 111 -8.17 1.15 -11.31
C PRO A 111 -8.32 2.47 -10.56
N LYS A 112 -9.11 2.48 -9.47
CA LYS A 112 -9.29 3.68 -8.63
C LYS A 112 -7.97 4.19 -8.04
N ALA A 113 -7.07 3.29 -7.66
CA ALA A 113 -5.75 3.66 -7.15
C ALA A 113 -4.83 4.18 -8.26
N GLU A 114 -4.85 3.53 -9.42
CA GLU A 114 -4.05 3.90 -10.58
C GLU A 114 -4.43 5.28 -11.12
N GLU A 115 -5.72 5.65 -11.13
CA GLU A 115 -6.17 7.01 -11.44
C GLU A 115 -5.48 8.07 -10.57
N VAL A 116 -5.38 7.82 -9.26
CA VAL A 116 -4.68 8.72 -8.34
C VAL A 116 -3.18 8.72 -8.63
N PHE A 117 -2.58 7.55 -8.93
CA PHE A 117 -1.16 7.42 -9.22
C PHE A 117 -0.71 8.13 -10.49
N MET A 118 -1.60 8.24 -11.48
CA MET A 118 -1.34 8.95 -12.73
C MET A 118 -1.28 10.46 -12.53
N MET A 119 -1.95 10.98 -11.50
CA MET A 119 -1.90 12.39 -11.11
C MET A 119 -0.86 12.69 -10.01
N ALA A 120 -0.23 11.65 -9.47
CA ALA A 120 0.74 11.76 -8.37
C ALA A 120 2.17 11.91 -8.90
N GLU A 121 2.96 12.69 -8.18
CA GLU A 121 4.37 12.90 -8.51
C GLU A 121 5.21 11.69 -8.05
N PRO A 122 5.89 10.98 -8.97
CA PRO A 122 6.75 9.89 -8.58
C PRO A 122 7.98 10.38 -7.85
N LEU A 123 8.51 9.55 -6.95
CA LEU A 123 9.86 9.79 -6.45
C LEU A 123 10.85 9.65 -7.62
N PRO A 124 11.77 10.61 -7.83
CA PRO A 124 12.81 10.50 -8.84
C PRO A 124 13.63 9.22 -8.63
N ASP A 125 14.02 8.56 -9.72
CA ASP A 125 15.02 7.51 -9.62
C ASP A 125 16.33 8.23 -9.30
N ASN A 126 16.85 8.11 -8.08
CA ASN A 126 18.23 8.51 -7.81
C ASN A 126 19.13 7.52 -8.54
N HIS A 127 19.37 7.77 -9.82
CA HIS A 127 20.57 7.27 -10.48
C HIS A 127 21.72 8.04 -9.84
N GLY A 128 22.35 7.41 -8.83
CA GLY A 128 23.73 7.70 -8.52
C GLY A 128 24.61 7.32 -9.70
#